data_AF-A0A2X2BZL6-F1
#
_entry.id   AF-A0A2X2BZL6-F1
#
_cell.length_a   1.000
_cell.length_b   1.000
_cell.length_c   1.000
_cell.angle_alpha   90.00
_cell.angle_beta   90.00
_cell.angle_gamma   90.00
#
_symmetry.space_group_name_H-M   'P 1'
#
loop_
_entity.id
_entity.type
_entity.pdbx_description
1 polymer ?
#
loop_
_entity_poly.entity_id
_entity_poly.type
_entity_poly.pdbx_seq_one_letter_code
_entity_poly.pdbx_strand_id
1 'polypeptide(L)' 'MSHFLPFSRPAIGDEEIKAVESVLRSGWITTGPQNHQLEQDFL' A
#
# COMPACT_ATOMS: atom_id res chain seq x y z
N MET A 1 -1.52 -28.10 -16.78
CA MET A 1 -0.51 -27.73 -15.76
C MET A 1 -1.25 -27.34 -14.50
N SER A 2 -0.96 -28.00 -13.36
CA SER A 2 -1.54 -27.60 -12.08
C SER A 2 -1.06 -26.20 -11.72
N HIS A 3 -1.98 -25.29 -11.48
CA HIS A 3 -1.63 -23.94 -11.03
C HIS A 3 -0.95 -24.05 -9.66
N PHE A 4 0.21 -23.43 -9.50
CA PHE A 4 0.93 -23.44 -8.22
C PHE A 4 0.08 -22.77 -7.13
N LEU A 5 -0.11 -23.46 -6.01
CA LEU A 5 -0.81 -22.94 -4.84
C LEU A 5 0.24 -22.45 -3.82
N PRO A 6 0.51 -21.13 -3.77
CA PRO A 6 1.46 -20.59 -2.80
C PRO A 6 0.91 -20.69 -1.37
N PHE A 7 1.81 -20.72 -0.39
CA PHE A 7 1.47 -20.71 1.05
C PHE A 7 0.65 -19.48 1.45
N SER A 8 0.91 -18.33 0.83
CA SER A 8 0.14 -17.10 1.02
C SER A 8 0.17 -16.24 -0.24
N ARG A 9 -0.85 -15.41 -0.42
CA ARG A 9 -0.88 -14.32 -1.40
C ARG A 9 -1.24 -13.04 -0.64
N PRO A 10 -0.51 -11.93 -0.88
CA PRO A 10 -0.90 -10.65 -0.31
C PRO A 10 -2.27 -10.24 -0.89
N ALA A 11 -3.15 -9.71 -0.03
CA ALA A 11 -4.43 -9.16 -0.44
C ALA A 11 -4.22 -7.70 -0.89
N ILE A 12 -3.83 -7.52 -2.15
CA ILE A 12 -3.66 -6.20 -2.78
C ILE A 12 -4.81 -6.00 -3.75
N GLY A 13 -5.59 -4.94 -3.53
CA GLY A 13 -6.72 -4.53 -4.35
C GLY A 13 -6.55 -3.13 -4.94
N ASP A 14 -7.66 -2.54 -5.38
CA ASP A 14 -7.68 -1.21 -5.99
C ASP A 14 -7.37 -0.10 -4.98
N GLU A 15 -7.69 -0.32 -3.70
CA GLU A 15 -7.45 0.60 -2.60
C GLU A 15 -5.95 0.85 -2.41
N GLU A 16 -5.14 -0.21 -2.33
CA GLU A 16 -3.69 -0.11 -2.19
C GLU A 16 -3.07 0.57 -3.43
N ILE A 17 -3.55 0.26 -4.63
CA ILE A 17 -3.06 0.85 -5.87
C ILE A 17 -3.35 2.36 -5.92
N LYS A 18 -4.58 2.77 -5.59
CA LYS A 18 -4.97 4.19 -5.55
C LYS A 18 -4.19 4.98 -4.49
N ALA A 19 -3.92 4.37 -3.34
CA ALA A 19 -3.10 4.98 -2.31
C ALA A 19 -1.67 5.28 -2.81
N VAL A 20 -1.05 4.30 -3.49
CA VAL A 20 0.28 4.49 -4.11
C VAL A 20 0.23 5.54 -5.21
N GLU A 21 -0.78 5.50 -6.09
CA GLU A 21 -0.94 6.49 -7.15
C GLU A 21 -1.03 7.93 -6.59
N SER A 22 -1.81 8.12 -5.53
CA SER A 22 -1.93 9.41 -4.84
C SER A 22 -0.59 9.92 -4.33
N VAL A 23 0.20 9.05 -3.68
CA VAL A 23 1.55 9.39 -3.19
C VAL A 23 2.48 9.75 -4.35
N LEU A 24 2.50 8.98 -5.44
CA LEU A 24 3.32 9.28 -6.61
C LEU A 24 2.96 10.63 -7.24
N ARG A 25 1.66 10.93 -7.36
CA ARG A 25 1.16 12.21 -7.90
C ARG A 25 1.44 13.40 -6.98
N SER A 26 1.57 13.18 -5.68
CA SER A 26 1.91 14.23 -4.70
C SER A 26 3.34 14.76 -4.82
N GLY A 27 4.25 13.99 -5.44
CA GLY A 27 5.68 14.32 -5.52
C GLY A 27 6.47 14.05 -4.24
N TRP A 28 5.82 13.67 -3.14
CA TRP A 28 6.47 13.33 -1.88
C TRP A 28 6.43 11.80 -1.66
N ILE A 29 7.48 11.10 -2.10
CA ILE A 29 7.50 9.63 -2.12
C ILE A 29 8.22 8.97 -0.92
N THR A 30 8.77 9.77 -0.01
CA THR A 30 9.46 9.31 1.21
C THR A 30 8.68 9.70 2.47
N THR A 31 9.26 9.59 3.67
CA THR A 31 8.62 9.93 4.95
C THR A 31 7.94 11.30 4.90
N GLY A 32 6.63 11.31 5.15
CA GLY A 32 5.77 12.48 4.95
C GLY A 32 4.39 12.31 5.61
N PRO A 33 3.35 13.00 5.12
CA PRO A 33 2.02 13.02 5.73
C PRO A 33 1.38 11.64 5.92
N GLN A 34 1.58 10.72 4.97
CA GLN A 34 1.03 9.36 5.03
C GLN A 34 1.64 8.53 6.17
N ASN A 35 2.90 8.79 6.54
CA ASN A 35 3.51 8.17 7.72
C ASN A 35 2.89 8.70 9.01
N HIS A 36 2.70 10.02 9.12
CA HIS A 36 2.07 10.63 10.30
C HIS A 36 0.63 10.16 10.48
N GLN A 37 -0.10 9.94 9.38
CA GLN A 37 -1.44 9.36 9.45
C GLN A 37 -1.39 7.92 9.96
N LEU A 38 -0.50 7.09 9.41
CA LEU A 38 -0.31 5.71 9.88
C LEU A 38 0.04 5.67 11.37
N GLU A 39 0.94 6.52 11.84
CA GLU A 39 1.29 6.62 13.26
C GLU A 39 0.07 6.98 14.11
N GLN A 40 -0.74 7.96 13.69
CA GLN A 40 -1.97 8.35 14.38
C GLN A 40 -3.04 7.24 14.41
N ASP A 41 -3.16 6.46 13.34
CA ASP A 41 -4.13 5.36 13.26
C ASP A 41 -3.79 4.20 14.23
N PHE A 42 -2.56 4.17 14.75
CA PHE A 42 -2.03 3.12 15.62
C PHE A 42 -1.66 3.60 17.04
N LEU A 43 -1.95 4.87 17.38
CA LEU A 43 -1.86 5.42 18.74
C LEU A 43 -3.17 5.24 19.51
#